data_AF-A0A0R2M7X3-F1
#
_entry.id   AF-A0A0R2M7X3-F1
#
_cell.length_a   1.000
_cell.length_b   1.000
_cell.length_c   1.000
_cell.angle_alpha   90.00
_cell.angle_beta   90.00
_cell.angle_gamma   90.00
#
_symmetry.space_group_name_H-M   'P 1'
#
loop_
_entity.id
_entity.type
_entity.pdbx_description
1 polymer ?
#
loop_
_entity_poly.entity_id
_entity_poly.type
_entity_poly.pdbx_seq_one_letter_code
_entity_poly.pdbx_strand_id
1 'polypeptide(L)'
;MAHKTLRRLVWRQHWSILLLILIGLVGSAAVQSLYGGQAWHTQSNPRLIDSQVQYRRKHHDYVDPVGKRYSSKQAFLKDYQERQLQVYRQQPTKKTKTIRGNFGTQINQYYFVIGILAGTVMIWYARRRYLNEFLQTLGYRRSEIYRQQWLQYGLTVVSGVVMGSLVNLAILRSQIPAAYFTYFKWQAWLQDLMGDAVVALCVFAIASLATVVINNVIVAGALTLSLYLYWWMPQSVWENATTAIAANYLSRHWGLGCVLAVLIIGITWGLAQWLVSGYSAEQRSQFVVHRSLRLILLLIMSVPLGVILSRIFRGFILSNTSWPSLILGWILGLVVLSVWIYRPKWSRRLWELMGQLR
;
A
#
# COMPACT_ATOMS: atom_id res chain seq x y z
N MET A 1 21.77 -28.94 12.77
CA MET A 1 21.74 -27.94 13.87
C MET A 1 21.95 -26.49 13.40
N ALA A 2 22.72 -26.21 12.34
CA ALA A 2 23.07 -24.85 11.89
C ALA A 2 21.89 -23.88 11.58
N HIS A 3 20.77 -24.36 11.01
CA HIS A 3 19.66 -23.49 10.63
C HIS A 3 18.91 -22.82 11.81
N LYS A 4 18.82 -23.50 12.97
CA LYS A 4 18.18 -22.91 14.17
C LYS A 4 19.04 -21.77 14.74
N THR A 5 20.35 -21.86 14.58
CA THR A 5 21.33 -20.86 15.02
C THR A 5 21.24 -19.59 14.17
N LEU A 6 21.18 -19.71 12.83
CA LEU A 6 21.02 -18.56 11.93
C LEU A 6 19.75 -17.76 12.21
N ARG A 7 18.60 -18.44 12.35
CA ARG A 7 17.31 -17.78 12.62
C ARG A 7 17.38 -16.95 13.91
N ARG A 8 18.00 -17.49 14.97
CA ARG A 8 18.16 -16.81 16.26
C ARG A 8 19.09 -15.60 16.15
N LEU A 9 20.17 -15.70 15.36
CA LEU A 9 21.10 -14.59 15.12
C LEU A 9 20.43 -13.44 14.38
N VAL A 10 19.75 -13.72 13.26
CA VAL A 10 19.00 -12.71 12.50
C VAL A 10 17.92 -12.08 13.39
N TRP A 11 17.19 -12.89 14.15
CA TRP A 11 16.18 -12.38 15.08
C TRP A 11 16.78 -11.40 16.08
N ARG A 12 17.87 -11.77 16.76
CA ARG A 12 18.53 -10.90 17.76
C ARG A 12 19.02 -9.57 17.20
N GLN A 13 19.28 -9.47 15.91
CA GLN A 13 19.77 -8.24 15.30
C GLN A 13 18.65 -7.36 14.72
N HIS A 14 17.52 -7.99 14.37
CA HIS A 14 16.38 -7.33 13.72
C HIS A 14 15.17 -7.16 14.64
N TRP A 15 15.12 -7.77 15.83
CA TRP A 15 13.91 -7.81 16.68
C TRP A 15 13.34 -6.44 16.99
N SER A 16 14.17 -5.43 17.22
CA SER A 16 13.71 -4.07 17.52
C SER A 16 12.99 -3.45 16.33
N ILE A 17 13.49 -3.67 15.12
CA ILE A 17 12.84 -3.22 13.88
C ILE A 17 11.54 -3.99 13.64
N LEU A 18 11.56 -5.31 13.84
CA LEU A 18 10.37 -6.15 13.70
C LEU A 18 9.28 -5.71 14.68
N LEU A 19 9.65 -5.40 15.92
CA LEU A 19 8.73 -4.86 16.92
C LEU A 19 8.17 -3.50 16.50
N LEU A 20 8.99 -2.59 16.00
CA LEU A 20 8.53 -1.29 15.49
C LEU A 20 7.56 -1.43 14.31
N ILE A 21 7.83 -2.34 13.37
CA ILE A 21 6.93 -2.65 12.25
C ILE A 21 5.61 -3.20 12.79
N LEU A 22 5.65 -4.13 13.74
CA LEU A 22 4.47 -4.73 14.36
C LEU A 22 3.61 -3.67 15.06
N ILE A 23 4.23 -2.83 15.90
CA ILE A 23 3.55 -1.73 16.59
C ILE A 23 2.97 -0.74 15.58
N GLY A 24 3.71 -0.40 14.52
CA GLY A 24 3.24 0.47 13.46
C GLY A 24 1.99 -0.07 12.76
N LEU A 25 1.98 -1.36 12.42
CA LEU A 25 0.82 -2.02 11.80
C LEU A 25 -0.38 -2.01 12.74
N VAL A 26 -0.22 -2.50 13.97
CA VAL A 26 -1.31 -2.54 14.96
C VAL A 26 -1.82 -1.13 15.27
N GLY A 27 -0.92 -0.17 15.48
CA GLY A 27 -1.25 1.23 15.76
C GLY A 27 -1.99 1.88 14.60
N SER A 28 -1.60 1.63 13.35
CA SER A 28 -2.31 2.16 12.19
C SER A 28 -3.76 1.65 12.09
N ALA A 29 -4.01 0.41 12.51
CA ALA A 29 -5.34 -0.18 12.56
C ALA A 29 -6.19 0.45 13.67
N ALA A 30 -5.59 0.63 14.84
CA ALA A 30 -6.21 1.31 15.97
C ALA A 30 -6.60 2.75 15.58
N VAL A 31 -5.70 3.50 14.97
CA VAL A 31 -5.97 4.86 14.49
C VAL A 31 -7.13 4.88 13.49
N GLN A 32 -7.14 3.96 12.51
CA GLN A 32 -8.26 3.87 11.56
C GLN A 32 -9.60 3.58 12.25
N SER A 33 -9.60 2.72 13.26
CA SER A 33 -10.80 2.36 14.02
C SER A 33 -11.33 3.53 14.85
N LEU A 34 -10.45 4.31 15.48
CA LEU A 34 -10.79 5.51 16.24
C LEU A 34 -11.42 6.58 15.34
N TYR A 35 -10.82 6.84 14.17
CA TYR A 35 -11.43 7.73 13.17
C TYR A 35 -12.76 7.18 12.66
N GLY A 36 -12.87 5.87 12.49
CA GLY A 36 -14.11 5.19 12.11
C GLY A 36 -15.24 5.40 13.11
N GLY A 37 -14.97 5.21 14.40
CA GLY A 37 -15.93 5.46 15.47
C GLY A 37 -16.29 6.94 15.62
N GLN A 38 -15.31 7.84 15.51
CA GLN A 38 -15.58 9.29 15.52
C GLN A 38 -16.48 9.70 14.33
N ALA A 39 -16.20 9.19 13.13
CA ALA A 39 -17.03 9.41 11.95
C ALA A 39 -18.44 8.86 12.17
N TRP A 40 -18.56 7.70 12.80
CA TRP A 40 -19.86 7.11 13.15
C TRP A 40 -20.64 8.00 14.13
N HIS A 41 -20.03 8.43 15.24
CA HIS A 41 -20.66 9.33 16.21
C HIS A 41 -21.08 10.67 15.60
N THR A 42 -20.28 11.17 14.66
CA THR A 42 -20.62 12.41 13.94
C THR A 42 -21.82 12.19 13.04
N GLN A 43 -21.87 11.10 12.28
CA GLN A 43 -22.98 10.81 11.36
C GLN A 43 -24.24 10.31 12.07
N SER A 44 -24.14 9.75 13.27
CA SER A 44 -25.27 9.29 14.08
C SER A 44 -25.93 10.40 14.91
N ASN A 45 -25.38 11.62 14.90
CA ASN A 45 -25.94 12.75 15.63
C ASN A 45 -27.34 13.12 15.09
N PRO A 46 -28.41 13.03 15.91
CA PRO A 46 -29.78 13.29 15.47
C PRO A 46 -29.97 14.67 14.84
N ARG A 47 -29.28 15.70 15.35
CA ARG A 47 -29.38 17.07 14.82
C ARG A 47 -28.85 17.18 13.38
N LEU A 48 -27.78 16.46 13.08
CA LEU A 48 -27.21 16.43 11.73
C LEU A 48 -28.10 15.63 10.77
N ILE A 49 -28.67 14.52 11.24
CA ILE A 49 -29.55 13.68 10.42
C ILE A 49 -30.86 14.43 10.09
N ASP A 50 -31.48 15.07 11.09
CA ASP A 50 -32.74 15.81 10.90
C ASP A 50 -32.58 17.03 9.96
N SER A 51 -31.38 17.61 9.90
CA SER A 51 -31.09 18.74 9.00
C SER A 51 -30.99 18.34 7.52
N GLN A 52 -30.85 17.03 7.21
CA GLN A 52 -30.70 16.54 5.83
C GLN A 52 -32.03 16.43 5.09
N VAL A 53 -33.18 16.47 5.78
CA VAL A 53 -34.50 16.26 5.18
C VAL A 53 -35.30 17.55 5.19
N GLN A 54 -35.86 17.91 4.04
CA GLN A 54 -36.74 19.07 3.90
C GLN A 54 -38.20 18.63 3.84
N TYR A 55 -39.06 19.28 4.63
CA TYR A 55 -40.49 19.02 4.62
C TYR A 55 -41.16 19.78 3.47
N ARG A 56 -41.93 19.08 2.64
CA ARG A 56 -42.73 19.67 1.57
C ARG A 56 -44.19 19.75 1.98
N ARG A 57 -44.64 20.96 2.35
CA ARG A 57 -46.02 21.25 2.76
C ARG A 57 -47.08 20.79 1.75
N LYS A 58 -46.82 20.92 0.44
CA LYS A 58 -47.80 20.60 -0.62
C LYS A 58 -48.14 19.10 -0.71
N HIS A 59 -47.18 18.23 -0.44
CA HIS A 59 -47.32 16.77 -0.59
C HIS A 59 -47.30 16.04 0.76
N HIS A 60 -47.19 16.78 1.87
CA HIS A 60 -47.11 16.25 3.24
C HIS A 60 -46.01 15.18 3.41
N ASP A 61 -44.90 15.32 2.69
CA ASP A 61 -43.79 14.37 2.69
C ASP A 61 -42.45 15.05 3.04
N TYR A 62 -41.47 14.22 3.41
CA TYR A 62 -40.10 14.62 3.66
C TYR A 62 -39.21 14.17 2.50
N VAL A 63 -38.32 15.04 2.03
CA VAL A 63 -37.44 14.76 0.90
C VAL A 63 -35.98 14.90 1.33
N ASP A 64 -35.18 13.87 1.05
CA ASP A 64 -33.75 13.88 1.32
C ASP A 64 -32.95 14.64 0.21
N PRO A 65 -31.63 14.86 0.38
CA PRO A 65 -30.83 15.62 -0.60
C PRO A 65 -30.71 14.92 -1.96
N VAL A 66 -31.05 13.63 -2.04
CA VAL A 66 -31.00 12.80 -3.26
C VAL A 66 -32.39 12.71 -3.92
N GLY A 67 -33.40 13.38 -3.36
CA GLY A 67 -34.75 13.45 -3.90
C GLY A 67 -35.66 12.28 -3.55
N LYS A 68 -35.24 11.37 -2.64
CA LYS A 68 -36.09 10.27 -2.18
C LYS A 68 -37.08 10.79 -1.13
N ARG A 69 -38.32 10.33 -1.23
CA ARG A 69 -39.47 10.79 -0.43
C ARG A 69 -39.76 9.82 0.72
N TYR A 70 -40.15 10.37 1.86
CA TYR A 70 -40.48 9.63 3.07
C TYR A 70 -41.78 10.17 3.66
N SER A 71 -42.64 9.27 4.15
CA SER A 71 -43.93 9.61 4.77
C SER A 71 -43.78 10.35 6.10
N SER A 72 -42.65 10.19 6.80
CA SER A 72 -42.36 10.86 8.06
C SER A 72 -40.85 10.99 8.32
N LYS A 73 -40.46 11.87 9.26
CA LYS A 73 -39.07 11.93 9.74
C LYS A 73 -38.62 10.61 10.34
N GLN A 74 -39.50 9.91 11.05
CA GLN A 74 -39.19 8.59 11.62
C GLN A 74 -38.91 7.55 10.54
N ALA A 75 -39.66 7.57 9.44
CA ALA A 75 -39.41 6.69 8.30
C ALA A 75 -38.05 6.99 7.63
N PHE A 76 -37.69 8.27 7.51
CA PHE A 76 -36.36 8.67 7.06
C PHE A 76 -35.25 8.21 8.01
N LEU A 77 -35.39 8.45 9.32
CA LEU A 77 -34.41 8.06 10.33
C LEU A 77 -34.17 6.55 10.33
N LYS A 78 -35.23 5.76 10.20
CA LYS A 78 -35.13 4.30 10.10
C LYS A 78 -34.36 3.86 8.84
N ASP A 79 -34.70 4.40 7.67
CA ASP A 79 -33.98 4.09 6.42
C ASP A 79 -32.50 4.55 6.48
N TYR A 80 -32.23 5.70 7.11
CA TYR A 80 -30.87 6.20 7.31
C TYR A 80 -30.05 5.29 8.22
N GLN A 81 -30.62 4.84 9.35
CA GLN A 81 -29.97 3.91 10.27
C GLN A 81 -29.67 2.56 9.62
N GLU A 82 -30.59 2.04 8.80
CA GLU A 82 -30.43 0.76 8.11
C GLU A 82 -29.43 0.84 6.95
N ARG A 83 -29.33 1.98 6.25
CA ARG A 83 -28.48 2.10 5.04
C ARG A 83 -27.12 2.75 5.28
N GLN A 84 -27.04 3.77 6.13
CA GLN A 84 -25.88 4.67 6.23
C GLN A 84 -25.07 4.47 7.50
N LEU A 85 -25.71 4.11 8.63
CA LEU A 85 -25.04 3.98 9.93
C LEU A 85 -24.53 2.56 10.23
N GLN A 86 -24.75 1.60 9.35
CA GLN A 86 -24.26 0.24 9.52
C GLN A 86 -22.74 0.16 9.27
N VAL A 87 -22.04 -0.58 10.15
CA VAL A 87 -20.60 -0.83 10.03
C VAL A 87 -20.29 -1.70 8.80
N TYR A 88 -21.21 -2.59 8.44
CA TYR A 88 -21.19 -3.38 7.21
C TYR A 88 -22.48 -3.19 6.43
N ARG A 89 -22.39 -3.14 5.11
CA ARG A 89 -23.55 -2.92 4.24
C ARG A 89 -24.30 -4.23 4.03
N GLN A 90 -25.63 -4.15 4.03
CA GLN A 90 -26.49 -5.29 3.68
C GLN A 90 -26.23 -5.79 2.26
N GLN A 91 -26.11 -4.86 1.32
CA GLN A 91 -25.87 -5.15 -0.09
C GLN A 91 -24.49 -4.65 -0.50
N PRO A 92 -23.73 -5.46 -1.27
CA PRO A 92 -22.44 -5.06 -1.77
C PRO A 92 -22.59 -3.86 -2.71
N THR A 93 -21.62 -2.94 -2.70
CA THR A 93 -21.73 -1.77 -3.57
C THR A 93 -21.68 -2.17 -5.04
N LYS A 94 -22.48 -1.52 -5.89
CA LYS A 94 -22.47 -1.77 -7.34
C LYS A 94 -21.08 -1.60 -7.96
N LYS A 95 -20.29 -0.67 -7.43
CA LYS A 95 -18.96 -0.32 -7.96
C LYS A 95 -17.82 -1.18 -7.43
N THR A 96 -17.91 -1.83 -6.27
CA THR A 96 -16.75 -2.53 -5.70
C THR A 96 -17.09 -3.94 -5.24
N LYS A 97 -18.38 -4.29 -5.26
CA LYS A 97 -18.94 -5.50 -4.64
C LYS A 97 -18.55 -5.68 -3.16
N THR A 98 -17.98 -4.66 -2.52
CA THR A 98 -17.61 -4.72 -1.11
C THR A 98 -18.83 -4.51 -0.23
N ILE A 99 -18.87 -5.22 0.90
CA ILE A 99 -19.79 -4.95 2.00
C ILE A 99 -19.15 -4.10 3.10
N ARG A 100 -17.87 -3.70 2.96
CA ARG A 100 -17.20 -2.79 3.90
C ARG A 100 -18.03 -1.49 4.01
N GLY A 101 -18.33 -1.09 5.24
CA GLY A 101 -18.96 0.19 5.53
C GLY A 101 -17.97 1.34 5.53
N ASN A 102 -18.45 2.50 5.95
CA ASN A 102 -17.66 3.74 5.95
C ASN A 102 -16.92 3.99 7.27
N PHE A 103 -17.13 3.15 8.29
CA PHE A 103 -16.68 3.39 9.66
C PHE A 103 -15.53 2.45 10.03
N GLY A 104 -14.30 2.81 9.64
CA GLY A 104 -13.09 2.07 10.06
C GLY A 104 -12.88 0.70 9.40
N THR A 105 -13.85 0.20 8.61
CA THR A 105 -13.77 -1.08 7.90
C THR A 105 -13.17 -0.98 6.49
N GLN A 106 -12.82 0.22 6.04
CA GLN A 106 -12.23 0.45 4.71
C GLN A 106 -10.82 -0.18 4.61
N ILE A 107 -10.29 -0.30 3.40
CA ILE A 107 -8.92 -0.79 3.19
C ILE A 107 -7.93 0.13 3.92
N ASN A 108 -7.10 -0.46 4.79
CA ASN A 108 -6.08 0.29 5.51
C ASN A 108 -4.84 0.51 4.64
N GLN A 109 -4.74 1.67 4.00
CA GLN A 109 -3.60 2.01 3.13
C GLN A 109 -2.27 2.04 3.89
N TYR A 110 -2.29 2.31 5.20
CA TYR A 110 -1.09 2.34 6.03
C TYR A 110 -0.41 0.98 6.12
N TYR A 111 -1.16 -0.13 6.09
CA TYR A 111 -0.58 -1.48 6.05
C TYR A 111 0.35 -1.66 4.86
N PHE A 112 -0.01 -1.10 3.71
CA PHE A 112 0.78 -1.24 2.49
C PHE A 112 2.03 -0.37 2.54
N VAL A 113 1.91 0.86 3.04
CA VAL A 113 3.07 1.76 3.26
C VAL A 113 4.06 1.13 4.22
N ILE A 114 3.58 0.58 5.34
CA ILE A 114 4.43 -0.11 6.31
C ILE A 114 5.02 -1.39 5.72
N GLY A 115 4.28 -2.12 4.87
CA GLY A 115 4.79 -3.24 4.09
C GLY A 115 5.95 -2.87 3.16
N ILE A 116 5.85 -1.73 2.45
CA ILE A 116 6.96 -1.19 1.65
C ILE A 116 8.18 -0.93 2.54
N LEU A 117 7.97 -0.19 3.64
CA LEU A 117 9.05 0.14 4.58
C LEU A 117 9.70 -1.12 5.14
N ALA A 118 8.92 -2.14 5.48
CA ALA A 118 9.43 -3.43 5.96
C ALA A 118 10.35 -4.11 4.93
N GLY A 119 9.92 -4.18 3.66
CA GLY A 119 10.68 -4.84 2.60
C GLY A 119 11.96 -4.07 2.26
N THR A 120 11.90 -2.75 2.31
CA THR A 120 13.04 -1.86 2.08
C THR A 120 14.04 -1.89 3.24
N VAL A 121 13.57 -1.77 4.48
CA VAL A 121 14.44 -1.77 5.67
C VAL A 121 15.10 -3.13 5.89
N MET A 122 14.42 -4.24 5.60
CA MET A 122 14.96 -5.61 5.72
C MET A 122 16.34 -5.73 5.07
N ILE A 123 16.47 -5.29 3.81
CA ILE A 123 17.70 -5.38 3.04
C ILE A 123 18.66 -4.25 3.40
N TRP A 124 18.15 -3.02 3.51
CA TRP A 124 18.99 -1.85 3.78
C TRP A 124 19.71 -1.92 5.11
N TYR A 125 19.02 -2.34 6.17
CA TYR A 125 19.61 -2.42 7.50
C TYR A 125 20.71 -3.47 7.57
N ALA A 126 20.50 -4.63 6.94
CA ALA A 126 21.53 -5.67 6.83
C ALA A 126 22.77 -5.16 6.08
N ARG A 127 22.58 -4.44 4.96
CA ARG A 127 23.66 -3.82 4.19
C ARG A 127 24.43 -2.78 4.98
N ARG A 128 23.72 -1.86 5.65
CA ARG A 128 24.35 -0.77 6.42
C ARG A 128 25.22 -1.28 7.55
N ARG A 129 24.90 -2.43 8.12
CA ARG A 129 25.63 -3.04 9.23
C ARG A 129 26.64 -4.11 8.79
N TYR A 130 26.88 -4.28 7.48
CA TYR A 130 27.72 -5.35 6.94
C TYR A 130 27.35 -6.74 7.48
N LEU A 131 26.05 -6.92 7.75
CA LEU A 131 25.58 -8.10 8.46
C LEU A 131 25.68 -9.35 7.59
N ASN A 132 25.41 -9.21 6.29
CA ASN A 132 25.47 -10.36 5.39
C ASN A 132 26.92 -10.81 5.20
N GLU A 133 27.89 -9.89 5.18
CA GLU A 133 29.33 -10.20 5.23
C GLU A 133 29.71 -10.93 6.52
N PHE A 134 29.33 -10.43 7.69
CA PHE A 134 29.59 -11.10 8.96
C PHE A 134 28.97 -12.52 9.03
N LEU A 135 27.74 -12.69 8.54
CA LEU A 135 27.11 -14.02 8.51
C LEU A 135 27.77 -14.95 7.47
N GLN A 136 28.33 -14.40 6.39
CA GLN A 136 29.14 -15.17 5.44
C GLN A 136 30.46 -15.65 6.04
N THR A 137 31.13 -14.85 6.88
CA THR A 137 32.35 -15.30 7.58
C THR A 137 32.08 -16.45 8.55
N LEU A 138 30.85 -16.58 9.03
CA LEU A 138 30.39 -17.72 9.84
C LEU A 138 29.98 -18.95 8.99
N GLY A 139 30.15 -18.90 7.67
CA GLY A 139 29.88 -20.01 6.75
C GLY A 139 28.44 -20.08 6.20
N TYR A 140 27.58 -19.10 6.48
CA TYR A 140 26.21 -19.10 5.97
C TYR A 140 26.13 -18.61 4.51
N ARG A 141 25.27 -19.25 3.71
CA ARG A 141 25.05 -18.85 2.32
C ARG A 141 24.14 -17.60 2.25
N ARG A 142 24.39 -16.71 1.30
CA ARG A 142 23.59 -15.48 1.07
C ARG A 142 22.10 -15.76 0.90
N SER A 143 21.78 -16.79 0.12
CA SER A 143 20.41 -17.24 -0.13
C SER A 143 19.71 -17.75 1.13
N GLU A 144 20.46 -18.32 2.09
CA GLU A 144 19.91 -18.75 3.38
C GLU A 144 19.64 -17.56 4.29
N ILE A 145 20.55 -16.57 4.31
CA ILE A 145 20.40 -15.34 5.09
C ILE A 145 19.16 -14.57 4.62
N TYR A 146 19.04 -14.32 3.31
CA TYR A 146 17.87 -13.65 2.74
C TYR A 146 16.58 -14.39 3.04
N ARG A 147 16.55 -15.73 2.89
CA ARG A 147 15.36 -16.53 3.21
C ARG A 147 14.93 -16.35 4.66
N GLN A 148 15.88 -16.34 5.61
CA GLN A 148 15.54 -16.13 7.02
C GLN A 148 15.06 -14.71 7.30
N GLN A 149 15.69 -13.68 6.71
CA GLN A 149 15.24 -12.29 6.83
C GLN A 149 13.83 -12.13 6.24
N TRP A 150 13.60 -12.62 5.02
CA TRP A 150 12.31 -12.56 4.34
C TRP A 150 11.20 -13.23 5.15
N LEU A 151 11.46 -14.42 5.72
CA LEU A 151 10.50 -15.11 6.57
C LEU A 151 10.18 -14.31 7.84
N GLN A 152 11.17 -13.75 8.54
CA GLN A 152 10.93 -13.01 9.78
C GLN A 152 10.15 -11.71 9.53
N TYR A 153 10.53 -10.94 8.51
CA TYR A 153 9.83 -9.71 8.15
C TYR A 153 8.44 -10.00 7.57
N GLY A 154 8.32 -10.99 6.67
CA GLY A 154 7.05 -11.39 6.09
C GLY A 154 6.05 -11.89 7.15
N LEU A 155 6.50 -12.73 8.09
CA LEU A 155 5.68 -13.15 9.24
C LEU A 155 5.26 -11.96 10.10
N THR A 156 6.18 -11.03 10.38
CA THR A 156 5.87 -9.82 11.16
C THR A 156 4.81 -8.96 10.48
N VAL A 157 4.89 -8.79 9.16
CA VAL A 157 3.88 -8.06 8.36
C VAL A 157 2.52 -8.75 8.46
N VAL A 158 2.46 -10.06 8.21
CA VAL A 158 1.20 -10.82 8.27
C VAL A 158 0.62 -10.81 9.69
N SER A 159 1.41 -11.09 10.71
CA SER A 159 0.98 -11.05 12.11
C SER A 159 0.50 -9.66 12.52
N GLY A 160 1.20 -8.60 12.09
CA GLY A 160 0.79 -7.22 12.37
C GLY A 160 -0.53 -6.84 11.72
N VAL A 161 -0.77 -7.26 10.48
CA VAL A 161 -2.07 -7.04 9.80
C VAL A 161 -3.19 -7.82 10.50
N VAL A 162 -2.96 -9.08 10.88
CA VAL A 162 -3.94 -9.90 11.62
C VAL A 162 -4.27 -9.29 12.97
N MET A 163 -3.25 -9.01 13.80
CA MET A 163 -3.43 -8.40 15.12
C MET A 163 -4.07 -7.01 15.01
N GLY A 164 -3.61 -6.19 14.07
CA GLY A 164 -4.20 -4.87 13.82
C GLY A 164 -5.67 -4.95 13.43
N SER A 165 -6.05 -5.89 12.58
CA SER A 165 -7.45 -6.05 12.16
C SER A 165 -8.36 -6.56 13.28
N LEU A 166 -7.83 -7.42 14.16
CA LEU A 166 -8.52 -7.82 15.40
C LEU A 166 -8.71 -6.64 16.36
N VAL A 167 -7.67 -5.82 16.55
CA VAL A 167 -7.74 -4.59 17.35
C VAL A 167 -8.74 -3.61 16.77
N ASN A 168 -8.74 -3.39 15.45
CA ASN A 168 -9.72 -2.56 14.76
C ASN A 168 -11.15 -3.03 15.05
N LEU A 169 -11.42 -4.33 14.86
CA LEU A 169 -12.74 -4.89 15.14
C LEU A 169 -13.14 -4.73 16.62
N ALA A 170 -12.22 -4.93 17.56
CA ALA A 170 -12.47 -4.77 18.99
C ALA A 170 -12.80 -3.31 19.36
N ILE A 171 -12.06 -2.33 18.82
CA ILE A 171 -12.31 -0.91 19.06
C ILE A 171 -13.63 -0.47 18.43
N LEU A 172 -13.91 -0.88 17.19
CA LEU A 172 -15.20 -0.58 16.56
C LEU A 172 -16.37 -1.17 17.38
N ARG A 173 -16.20 -2.39 17.91
CA ARG A 173 -17.21 -3.05 18.72
C ARG A 173 -17.42 -2.38 20.08
N SER A 174 -16.42 -1.69 20.64
CA SER A 174 -16.55 -0.94 21.89
C SER A 174 -17.15 0.45 21.69
N GLN A 175 -16.96 1.07 20.51
CA GLN A 175 -17.43 2.43 20.22
C GLN A 175 -18.82 2.48 19.58
N ILE A 176 -19.16 1.51 18.74
CA ILE A 176 -20.40 1.51 17.96
C ILE A 176 -21.39 0.51 18.59
N PRO A 177 -22.66 0.90 18.84
CA PRO A 177 -23.66 0.00 19.41
C PRO A 177 -23.87 -1.27 18.57
N ALA A 178 -24.11 -2.39 19.25
CA ALA A 178 -24.19 -3.71 18.61
C ALA A 178 -25.26 -3.82 17.50
N ALA A 179 -26.33 -3.03 17.57
CA ALA A 179 -27.40 -2.97 16.56
C ALA A 179 -26.91 -2.55 15.16
N TYR A 180 -25.79 -1.83 15.06
CA TYR A 180 -25.21 -1.39 13.78
C TYR A 180 -24.20 -2.38 13.18
N PHE A 181 -24.05 -3.56 13.80
CA PHE A 181 -23.30 -4.71 13.29
C PHE A 181 -24.20 -5.78 12.68
N THR A 182 -25.48 -5.49 12.44
CA THR A 182 -26.48 -6.48 11.99
C THR A 182 -26.08 -7.24 10.73
N TYR A 183 -25.35 -6.59 9.82
CA TYR A 183 -24.87 -7.20 8.57
C TYR A 183 -23.42 -7.69 8.62
N PHE A 184 -22.78 -7.70 9.79
CA PHE A 184 -21.45 -8.26 9.95
C PHE A 184 -21.46 -9.77 9.69
N LYS A 185 -20.52 -10.23 8.87
CA LYS A 185 -20.31 -11.66 8.58
C LYS A 185 -18.85 -12.01 8.76
N TRP A 186 -18.56 -12.97 9.64
CA TRP A 186 -17.19 -13.45 9.91
C TRP A 186 -16.46 -13.89 8.64
N GLN A 187 -17.14 -14.59 7.73
CA GLN A 187 -16.56 -15.03 6.46
C GLN A 187 -16.09 -13.85 5.61
N ALA A 188 -16.90 -12.80 5.48
CA ALA A 188 -16.55 -11.64 4.67
C ALA A 188 -15.43 -10.82 5.31
N TRP A 189 -15.47 -10.64 6.64
CA TRP A 189 -14.37 -10.02 7.37
C TRP A 189 -13.06 -10.81 7.22
N LEU A 190 -13.10 -12.14 7.26
CA LEU A 190 -11.92 -12.97 7.09
C LEU A 190 -11.36 -12.89 5.66
N GLN A 191 -12.22 -12.85 4.64
CA GLN A 191 -11.82 -12.63 3.25
C GLN A 191 -11.14 -11.26 3.09
N ASP A 192 -11.70 -10.23 3.72
CA ASP A 192 -11.13 -8.88 3.73
C ASP A 192 -9.75 -8.86 4.41
N LEU A 193 -9.62 -9.50 5.57
CA LEU A 193 -8.35 -9.65 6.29
C LEU A 193 -7.31 -10.38 5.43
N MET A 194 -7.68 -11.50 4.81
CA MET A 194 -6.77 -12.26 3.95
C MET A 194 -6.32 -11.43 2.74
N GLY A 195 -7.24 -10.68 2.12
CA GLY A 195 -6.91 -9.76 1.04
C GLY A 195 -5.90 -8.70 1.48
N ASP A 196 -6.16 -8.03 2.61
CA ASP A 196 -5.28 -6.98 3.13
C ASP A 196 -3.88 -7.55 3.48
N ALA A 197 -3.81 -8.74 4.07
CA ALA A 197 -2.56 -9.42 4.39
C ALA A 197 -1.76 -9.85 3.14
N VAL A 198 -2.43 -10.43 2.14
CA VAL A 198 -1.79 -10.85 0.88
C VAL A 198 -1.27 -9.63 0.11
N VAL A 199 -2.04 -8.54 0.04
CA VAL A 199 -1.58 -7.31 -0.62
C VAL A 199 -0.41 -6.68 0.12
N ALA A 200 -0.46 -6.60 1.45
CA ALA A 200 0.67 -6.09 2.24
C ALA A 200 1.94 -6.93 2.01
N LEU A 201 1.83 -8.26 1.99
CA LEU A 201 2.94 -9.15 1.71
C LEU A 201 3.45 -9.04 0.26
N CYS A 202 2.56 -8.82 -0.70
CA CYS A 202 2.90 -8.59 -2.11
C CYS A 202 3.73 -7.32 -2.28
N VAL A 203 3.27 -6.22 -1.71
CA VAL A 203 4.00 -4.94 -1.77
C VAL A 203 5.34 -5.04 -1.02
N PHE A 204 5.38 -5.74 0.12
CA PHE A 204 6.62 -6.09 0.82
C PHE A 204 7.60 -6.85 -0.08
N ALA A 205 7.14 -7.86 -0.82
CA ALA A 205 7.99 -8.67 -1.70
C ALA A 205 8.54 -7.86 -2.89
N ILE A 206 7.72 -6.96 -3.46
CA ILE A 206 8.16 -6.02 -4.50
C ILE A 206 9.20 -5.05 -3.92
N ALA A 207 8.97 -4.50 -2.72
CA ALA A 207 9.92 -3.61 -2.04
C ALA A 207 11.25 -4.30 -1.74
N SER A 208 11.22 -5.55 -1.28
CA SER A 208 12.42 -6.32 -1.03
C SER A 208 13.21 -6.56 -2.31
N LEU A 209 12.54 -6.95 -3.41
CA LEU A 209 13.19 -7.12 -4.71
C LEU A 209 13.78 -5.80 -5.23
N ALA A 210 13.02 -4.71 -5.17
CA ALA A 210 13.50 -3.40 -5.58
C ALA A 210 14.75 -2.99 -4.80
N THR A 211 14.78 -3.26 -3.49
CA THR A 211 15.93 -2.95 -2.63
C THR A 211 17.09 -3.93 -2.85
N VAL A 212 16.84 -5.17 -3.27
CA VAL A 212 17.90 -6.07 -3.74
C VAL A 212 18.60 -5.49 -4.96
N VAL A 213 17.85 -4.95 -5.93
CA VAL A 213 18.37 -4.43 -7.20
C VAL A 213 18.99 -3.03 -7.08
N ILE A 214 18.38 -2.16 -6.26
CA ILE A 214 18.75 -0.75 -6.10
C ILE A 214 19.48 -0.57 -4.77
N ASN A 215 20.66 0.03 -4.77
CA ASN A 215 21.42 0.23 -3.54
C ASN A 215 20.89 1.41 -2.68
N ASN A 216 20.23 2.38 -3.32
CA ASN A 216 19.63 3.52 -2.62
C ASN A 216 18.23 3.18 -2.08
N VAL A 217 18.14 3.13 -0.74
CA VAL A 217 16.93 2.80 0.02
C VAL A 217 15.74 3.72 -0.27
N ILE A 218 15.99 5.03 -0.39
CA ILE A 218 14.94 6.04 -0.62
C ILE A 218 14.32 5.81 -1.99
N VAL A 219 15.15 5.44 -2.97
CA VAL A 219 14.73 5.25 -4.36
C VAL A 219 14.00 3.94 -4.53
N ALA A 220 14.49 2.87 -3.91
CA ALA A 220 13.77 1.59 -3.88
C ALA A 220 12.38 1.75 -3.24
N GLY A 221 12.31 2.43 -2.09
CA GLY A 221 11.04 2.72 -1.42
C GLY A 221 10.12 3.61 -2.25
N ALA A 222 10.63 4.70 -2.82
CA ALA A 222 9.86 5.61 -3.67
C ALA A 222 9.37 4.94 -4.96
N LEU A 223 10.18 4.05 -5.55
CA LEU A 223 9.78 3.23 -6.69
C LEU A 223 8.60 2.34 -6.34
N THR A 224 8.73 1.54 -5.28
CA THR A 224 7.67 0.62 -4.88
C THR A 224 6.41 1.37 -4.48
N LEU A 225 6.54 2.50 -3.77
CA LEU A 225 5.42 3.36 -3.42
C LEU A 225 4.76 3.93 -4.67
N SER A 226 5.53 4.39 -5.64
CA SER A 226 4.99 4.90 -6.90
C SER A 226 4.27 3.80 -7.70
N LEU A 227 4.85 2.60 -7.77
CA LEU A 227 4.18 1.45 -8.39
C LEU A 227 2.87 1.14 -7.68
N TYR A 228 2.86 1.11 -6.34
CA TYR A 228 1.66 0.93 -5.54
C TYR A 228 0.62 2.05 -5.73
N LEU A 229 1.07 3.31 -5.88
CA LEU A 229 0.18 4.46 -6.03
C LEU A 229 -0.30 4.65 -7.47
N TYR A 230 0.35 4.07 -8.47
CA TYR A 230 0.10 4.36 -9.89
C TYR A 230 -0.10 3.11 -10.77
N TRP A 231 -0.16 1.91 -10.21
CA TRP A 231 -0.45 0.68 -10.98
C TRP A 231 -1.80 0.68 -11.72
N TRP A 232 -2.74 1.56 -11.34
CA TRP A 232 -4.03 1.73 -12.02
C TRP A 232 -3.94 2.55 -13.32
N MET A 233 -2.78 3.12 -13.64
CA MET A 233 -2.61 4.05 -14.77
C MET A 233 -2.88 3.46 -16.16
N PRO A 234 -2.51 2.21 -16.50
CA PRO A 234 -2.84 1.65 -17.82
C PRO A 234 -4.35 1.64 -18.09
N GLN A 235 -5.16 1.46 -17.04
CA GLN A 235 -6.61 1.37 -17.15
C GLN A 235 -7.31 2.72 -16.96
N SER A 236 -6.80 3.66 -16.16
CA SER A 236 -7.40 5.01 -16.07
C SER A 236 -7.13 5.88 -17.29
N VAL A 237 -6.01 5.66 -17.99
CA VAL A 237 -5.75 6.29 -19.29
C VAL A 237 -6.71 5.74 -20.34
N TRP A 238 -7.17 4.50 -20.19
CA TRP A 238 -8.16 3.84 -21.05
C TRP A 238 -9.62 4.17 -20.68
N GLU A 239 -9.96 4.25 -19.39
CA GLU A 239 -11.34 4.37 -18.88
C GLU A 239 -11.69 5.75 -18.28
N ASN A 240 -10.78 6.74 -18.28
CA ASN A 240 -10.97 8.06 -17.65
C ASN A 240 -11.42 7.98 -16.17
N ALA A 241 -11.08 6.89 -15.48
CA ALA A 241 -11.58 6.61 -14.14
C ALA A 241 -10.57 6.97 -13.04
N THR A 242 -11.10 7.50 -11.93
CA THR A 242 -10.37 7.95 -10.73
C THR A 242 -9.60 6.83 -10.02
N THR A 243 -8.64 7.21 -9.16
CA THR A 243 -7.64 6.45 -8.38
C THR A 243 -8.05 5.14 -7.66
N ALA A 244 -9.31 4.69 -7.69
CA ALA A 244 -9.81 3.56 -6.90
C ALA A 244 -10.03 2.26 -7.70
N ILE A 245 -9.80 2.23 -9.02
CA ILE A 245 -10.21 1.13 -9.92
C ILE A 245 -9.70 -0.24 -9.46
N ALA A 246 -8.49 -0.29 -8.93
CA ALA A 246 -7.77 -1.54 -8.80
C ALA A 246 -7.95 -2.19 -7.42
N ALA A 247 -8.13 -1.38 -6.37
CA ALA A 247 -8.73 -1.81 -5.10
C ALA A 247 -10.19 -2.28 -5.33
N ASN A 248 -10.92 -1.60 -6.21
CA ASN A 248 -12.27 -2.01 -6.61
C ASN A 248 -12.26 -3.29 -7.46
N TYR A 249 -11.25 -3.52 -8.29
CA TYR A 249 -11.10 -4.75 -9.08
C TYR A 249 -10.74 -5.92 -8.18
N LEU A 250 -9.78 -5.75 -7.27
CA LEU A 250 -9.44 -6.77 -6.26
C LEU A 250 -10.65 -7.07 -5.36
N SER A 251 -11.40 -6.06 -4.93
CA SER A 251 -12.61 -6.29 -4.12
C SER A 251 -13.74 -6.95 -4.91
N ARG A 252 -13.80 -6.75 -6.24
CA ARG A 252 -14.76 -7.43 -7.14
C ARG A 252 -14.34 -8.87 -7.49
N HIS A 253 -13.05 -9.14 -7.56
CA HIS A 253 -12.45 -10.40 -8.00
C HIS A 253 -11.49 -10.95 -6.95
N TRP A 254 -11.93 -10.98 -5.68
CA TRP A 254 -11.08 -11.25 -4.52
C TRP A 254 -10.22 -12.51 -4.69
N GLY A 255 -10.80 -13.60 -5.20
CA GLY A 255 -10.09 -14.86 -5.44
C GLY A 255 -8.99 -14.74 -6.50
N LEU A 256 -9.33 -14.26 -7.70
CA LEU A 256 -8.35 -14.06 -8.79
C LEU A 256 -7.26 -13.05 -8.40
N GLY A 257 -7.64 -11.97 -7.70
CA GLY A 257 -6.71 -10.97 -7.20
C GLY A 257 -5.72 -11.53 -6.18
N CYS A 258 -6.19 -12.36 -5.25
CA CYS A 258 -5.31 -13.05 -4.29
C CYS A 258 -4.38 -14.04 -4.99
N VAL A 259 -4.88 -14.82 -5.96
CA VAL A 259 -4.05 -15.75 -6.74
C VAL A 259 -2.96 -15.00 -7.49
N LEU A 260 -3.30 -13.91 -8.18
CA LEU A 260 -2.33 -13.07 -8.89
C LEU A 260 -1.29 -12.50 -7.92
N ALA A 261 -1.71 -12.00 -6.76
CA ALA A 261 -0.80 -11.46 -5.75
C ALA A 261 0.16 -12.54 -5.21
N VAL A 262 -0.32 -13.77 -4.96
CA VAL A 262 0.53 -14.90 -4.55
C VAL A 262 1.53 -15.27 -5.66
N LEU A 263 1.11 -15.26 -6.92
CA LEU A 263 2.03 -15.47 -8.06
C LEU A 263 3.10 -14.38 -8.12
N ILE A 264 2.73 -13.10 -7.95
CA ILE A 264 3.68 -11.98 -7.90
C ILE A 264 4.65 -12.15 -6.72
N ILE A 265 4.17 -12.55 -5.54
CA ILE A 265 5.02 -12.85 -4.38
C ILE A 265 6.02 -13.96 -4.74
N GLY A 266 5.56 -15.07 -5.33
CA GLY A 266 6.43 -16.19 -5.72
C GLY A 266 7.50 -15.79 -6.73
N ILE A 267 7.11 -15.05 -7.77
CA ILE A 267 8.04 -14.56 -8.81
C ILE A 267 9.05 -13.57 -8.22
N THR A 268 8.58 -12.57 -7.46
CA THR A 268 9.46 -11.55 -6.87
C THR A 268 10.42 -12.14 -5.84
N TRP A 269 9.94 -13.05 -5.00
CA TRP A 269 10.77 -13.78 -4.05
C TRP A 269 11.79 -14.67 -4.76
N GLY A 270 11.38 -15.44 -5.77
CA GLY A 270 12.28 -16.31 -6.53
C GLY A 270 13.37 -15.52 -7.27
N LEU A 271 13.01 -14.41 -7.91
CA LEU A 271 13.97 -13.51 -8.55
C LEU A 271 14.93 -12.88 -7.54
N ALA A 272 14.44 -12.42 -6.39
CA ALA A 272 15.28 -11.85 -5.34
C ALA A 272 16.24 -12.91 -4.75
N GLN A 273 15.75 -14.14 -4.52
CA GLN A 273 16.54 -15.27 -4.07
C GLN A 273 17.67 -15.59 -5.05
N TRP A 274 17.36 -15.61 -6.35
CA TRP A 274 18.35 -15.82 -7.41
C TRP A 274 19.39 -14.69 -7.42
N LEU A 275 18.97 -13.43 -7.43
CA LEU A 275 19.86 -12.26 -7.44
C LEU A 275 20.81 -12.22 -6.23
N VAL A 276 20.31 -12.53 -5.02
CA VAL A 276 21.12 -12.52 -3.79
C VAL A 276 22.13 -13.67 -3.76
N SER A 277 21.83 -14.79 -4.42
CA SER A 277 22.78 -15.90 -4.50
C SER A 277 24.04 -15.55 -5.32
N GLY A 278 23.87 -14.73 -6.36
CA GLY A 278 24.95 -14.30 -7.26
C GLY A 278 25.70 -13.04 -6.84
N TYR A 279 25.19 -12.24 -5.89
CA TYR A 279 25.71 -10.89 -5.66
C TYR A 279 25.65 -10.41 -4.20
N SER A 280 26.64 -9.63 -3.76
CA SER A 280 26.58 -8.82 -2.52
C SER A 280 26.84 -7.36 -2.86
N ALA A 281 25.85 -6.51 -2.58
CA ALA A 281 25.96 -5.06 -2.75
C ALA A 281 26.87 -4.39 -1.71
N GLU A 282 27.25 -5.11 -0.66
CA GLU A 282 28.19 -4.63 0.36
C GLU A 282 29.60 -4.42 -0.23
N GLN A 283 29.95 -5.14 -1.32
CA GLN A 283 31.28 -5.12 -1.95
C GLN A 283 31.43 -4.16 -3.14
N ARG A 284 30.35 -3.56 -3.67
CA ARG A 284 30.42 -2.68 -4.86
C ARG A 284 29.50 -1.46 -4.70
N SER A 285 30.08 -0.26 -4.78
CA SER A 285 29.40 1.05 -4.68
C SER A 285 28.50 1.42 -5.88
N GLN A 286 27.98 0.44 -6.61
CA GLN A 286 27.13 0.67 -7.78
C GLN A 286 25.67 0.97 -7.37
N PHE A 287 25.04 1.92 -8.08
CA PHE A 287 23.67 2.37 -7.79
C PHE A 287 22.61 1.31 -8.14
N VAL A 288 22.75 0.68 -9.32
CA VAL A 288 22.02 -0.54 -9.70
C VAL A 288 23.01 -1.69 -9.75
N VAL A 289 22.67 -2.75 -9.04
CA VAL A 289 23.51 -3.92 -8.77
C VAL A 289 23.89 -4.69 -10.05
N HIS A 290 22.93 -4.90 -10.97
CA HIS A 290 23.17 -5.53 -12.27
C HIS A 290 23.03 -4.54 -13.43
N ARG A 291 24.01 -4.52 -14.34
CA ARG A 291 24.00 -3.64 -15.53
C ARG A 291 22.82 -3.90 -16.46
N SER A 292 22.41 -5.16 -16.65
CA SER A 292 21.27 -5.55 -17.48
C SER A 292 19.92 -5.05 -16.96
N LEU A 293 19.78 -4.89 -15.64
CA LEU A 293 18.55 -4.40 -15.03
C LEU A 293 18.37 -2.88 -15.15
N ARG A 294 19.43 -2.13 -15.51
CA ARG A 294 19.36 -0.65 -15.58
C ARG A 294 18.32 -0.14 -16.56
N LEU A 295 18.19 -0.78 -17.72
CA LEU A 295 17.25 -0.36 -18.77
C LEU A 295 15.81 -0.65 -18.38
N ILE A 296 15.57 -1.85 -17.83
CA ILE A 296 14.25 -2.25 -17.29
C ILE A 296 13.85 -1.28 -16.17
N LEU A 297 14.77 -0.99 -15.26
CA LEU A 297 14.53 -0.08 -14.14
C LEU A 297 14.22 1.33 -14.64
N LEU A 298 14.97 1.83 -15.62
CA LEU A 298 14.75 3.13 -16.23
C LEU A 298 13.35 3.24 -16.85
N LEU A 299 12.92 2.23 -17.60
CA LEU A 299 11.57 2.19 -18.17
C LEU A 299 10.49 2.18 -17.07
N ILE A 300 10.63 1.31 -16.06
CA ILE A 300 9.65 1.20 -14.96
C ILE A 300 9.60 2.50 -14.12
N MET A 301 10.74 3.11 -13.81
CA MET A 301 10.82 4.37 -13.06
C MET A 301 10.26 5.55 -13.85
N SER A 302 10.41 5.53 -15.18
CA SER A 302 10.04 6.67 -16.03
C SER A 302 8.55 6.92 -16.06
N VAL A 303 7.72 5.88 -16.00
CA VAL A 303 6.26 5.99 -16.08
C VAL A 303 5.66 6.80 -14.92
N PRO A 304 5.86 6.44 -13.63
CA PRO A 304 5.33 7.23 -12.52
C PRO A 304 5.97 8.62 -12.42
N LEU A 305 7.28 8.73 -12.69
CA LEU A 305 7.97 10.01 -12.64
C LEU A 305 7.48 10.96 -13.74
N GLY A 306 7.20 10.42 -14.93
CA GLY A 306 6.58 11.14 -16.04
C GLY A 306 5.20 11.67 -15.71
N VAL A 307 4.39 10.92 -14.95
CA VAL A 307 3.07 11.37 -14.50
C VAL A 307 3.17 12.45 -13.43
N ILE A 308 4.09 12.33 -12.47
CA ILE A 308 4.33 13.38 -11.48
C ILE A 308 4.76 14.68 -12.18
N LEU A 309 5.73 14.60 -13.09
CA LEU A 309 6.20 15.75 -13.87
C LEU A 309 5.09 16.32 -14.78
N SER A 310 4.24 15.47 -15.36
CA SER A 310 3.13 15.94 -16.20
C SER A 310 2.16 16.85 -15.47
N ARG A 311 1.97 16.65 -14.16
CA ARG A 311 1.10 17.52 -13.35
C ARG A 311 1.66 18.93 -13.20
N ILE A 312 2.99 19.08 -13.23
CA ILE A 312 3.64 20.39 -13.27
C ILE A 312 3.35 21.05 -14.62
N PHE A 313 3.50 20.32 -15.72
CA PHE A 313 3.30 20.84 -17.08
C PHE A 313 1.83 21.12 -17.45
N ARG A 314 0.86 20.45 -16.82
CA ARG A 314 -0.57 20.76 -17.00
C ARG A 314 -0.93 22.20 -16.64
N GLY A 315 -0.17 22.84 -15.73
CA GLY A 315 -0.35 24.25 -15.40
C GLY A 315 0.19 25.22 -16.46
N PHE A 316 1.07 24.76 -17.34
CA PHE A 316 1.74 25.59 -18.35
C PHE A 316 1.22 25.36 -19.78
N ILE A 317 0.63 24.19 -20.05
CA ILE A 317 0.15 23.82 -21.37
C ILE A 317 -1.38 23.89 -21.36
N LEU A 318 -1.92 24.95 -21.98
CA LEU A 318 -3.35 25.12 -22.29
C LEU A 318 -3.75 24.16 -23.41
N SER A 319 -3.79 22.85 -23.15
CA SER A 319 -4.35 21.87 -24.09
C SER A 319 -5.58 21.19 -23.47
N ASN A 320 -6.67 21.12 -24.23
CA ASN A 320 -7.89 20.39 -23.84
C ASN A 320 -7.66 18.89 -23.62
N THR A 321 -6.51 18.36 -24.07
CA THR A 321 -6.09 16.97 -23.87
C THR A 321 -4.84 16.91 -23.00
N SER A 322 -4.79 15.98 -22.03
CA SER A 322 -3.66 15.88 -21.09
C SER A 322 -2.41 15.19 -21.67
N TRP A 323 -2.45 14.71 -22.91
CA TRP A 323 -1.39 13.91 -23.53
C TRP A 323 -0.05 14.65 -23.73
N PRO A 324 -0.02 15.89 -24.23
CA PRO A 324 1.25 16.61 -24.43
C PRO A 324 2.02 16.82 -23.13
N SER A 325 1.32 17.18 -22.05
CA SER A 325 1.91 17.32 -20.71
C SER A 325 2.51 16.00 -20.19
N LEU A 326 1.88 14.87 -20.54
CA LEU A 326 2.27 13.52 -20.11
C LEU A 326 3.52 13.05 -20.85
N ILE A 327 3.58 13.27 -22.16
CA ILE A 327 4.73 12.95 -23.01
C ILE A 327 5.96 13.80 -22.60
N LEU A 328 5.79 15.11 -22.41
CA LEU A 328 6.87 15.99 -21.97
C LEU A 328 7.39 15.61 -20.58
N GLY A 329 6.47 15.36 -19.63
CA GLY A 329 6.85 14.86 -18.31
C GLY A 329 7.61 13.54 -18.38
N TRP A 330 7.17 12.61 -19.24
CA TRP A 330 7.81 11.31 -19.42
C TRP A 330 9.22 11.42 -20.02
N ILE A 331 9.41 12.21 -21.08
CA ILE A 331 10.72 12.47 -21.70
C ILE A 331 11.68 13.08 -20.68
N LEU A 332 11.23 14.10 -19.94
CA LEU A 332 12.07 14.77 -18.94
C LEU A 332 12.40 13.81 -17.80
N GLY A 333 11.45 12.97 -17.39
CA GLY A 333 11.68 11.91 -16.43
C GLY A 333 12.71 10.87 -16.90
N LEU A 334 12.63 10.45 -18.17
CA LEU A 334 13.62 9.57 -18.79
C LEU A 334 15.02 10.19 -18.78
N VAL A 335 15.16 11.48 -19.09
CA VAL A 335 16.45 12.18 -19.07
C VAL A 335 17.03 12.22 -17.65
N VAL A 336 16.23 12.64 -16.66
CA VAL A 336 16.66 12.68 -15.26
C VAL A 336 17.09 11.31 -14.78
N LEU A 337 16.27 10.28 -15.01
CA LEU A 337 16.59 8.90 -14.62
C LEU A 337 17.79 8.33 -15.37
N SER A 338 18.00 8.70 -16.64
CA SER A 338 19.17 8.30 -17.43
C SER A 338 20.46 8.85 -16.83
N VAL A 339 20.49 10.16 -16.56
CA VAL A 339 21.61 10.82 -15.87
C VAL A 339 21.90 10.15 -14.53
N TRP A 340 20.84 9.74 -13.84
CA TRP A 340 20.97 9.24 -12.49
C TRP A 340 21.40 7.78 -12.40
N ILE A 341 20.79 6.90 -13.20
CA ILE A 341 21.04 5.45 -13.23
C ILE A 341 22.35 5.12 -13.94
N TYR A 342 22.63 5.79 -15.07
CA TYR A 342 23.78 5.46 -15.91
C TYR A 342 25.03 6.28 -15.58
N ARG A 343 24.89 7.40 -14.84
CA ARG A 343 25.98 8.35 -14.55
C ARG A 343 26.88 8.58 -15.77
N PRO A 344 26.31 9.03 -16.91
CA PRO A 344 27.08 9.20 -18.13
C PRO A 344 28.20 10.23 -17.92
N LYS A 345 29.30 10.11 -18.67
CA LYS A 345 30.53 10.92 -18.44
C LYS A 345 30.27 12.43 -18.38
N TRP A 346 29.30 12.94 -19.14
CA TRP A 346 28.91 14.35 -19.16
C TRP A 346 28.24 14.84 -17.86
N SER A 347 27.73 13.94 -17.02
CA SER A 347 27.09 14.26 -15.74
C SER A 347 28.04 14.29 -14.53
N ARG A 348 29.35 14.01 -14.73
CA ARG A 348 30.33 13.91 -13.62
C ARG A 348 30.38 15.16 -12.74
N ARG A 349 30.40 16.36 -13.33
CA ARG A 349 30.44 17.64 -12.60
C ARG A 349 29.22 17.85 -11.70
N LEU A 350 28.03 17.46 -12.17
CA LEU A 350 26.79 17.54 -11.37
C LEU A 350 26.86 16.63 -10.12
N TRP A 351 27.46 15.45 -10.28
CA TRP A 351 27.63 14.51 -9.18
C TRP A 351 28.74 14.89 -8.20
N GLU A 352 29.82 15.51 -8.69
CA GLU A 352 30.89 16.08 -7.86
C GLU A 352 30.36 17.23 -7.00
N LEU A 353 29.55 18.13 -7.57
CA LEU A 353 28.88 19.20 -6.83
C LEU A 353 27.91 18.68 -5.77
N MET A 354 27.09 17.68 -6.09
CA MET A 354 26.23 17.04 -5.08
C MET A 354 27.01 16.27 -4.02
N GLY A 355 28.23 15.81 -4.33
CA GLY A 355 29.13 15.19 -3.38
C GLY A 355 29.75 16.18 -2.39
N GLN A 356 30.00 17.42 -2.83
CA GLN A 356 30.50 18.51 -1.97
C GLN A 356 29.42 19.11 -1.06
N LEU A 357 28.14 18.90 -1.37
CA LEU A 357 26.98 19.32 -0.55
C LEU A 357 26.59 18.28 0.52
N ARG A 358 27.25 17.12 0.55
CA ARG A 358 27.08 16.06 1.55
C ARG A 358 28.25 16.07 2.53
#